data_AF-A0A6G6K6C8-F1
#
_entry.id   AF-A0A6G6K6C8-F1
#
_cell.length_a   1.000
_cell.length_b   1.000
_cell.length_c   1.000
_cell.angle_alpha   90.00
_cell.angle_beta   90.00
_cell.angle_gamma   90.00
#
_symmetry.space_group_name_H-M   'P 1'
#
loop_
_entity.id
_entity.type
_entity.pdbx_description
1 polymer ?
#
loop_
_entity_poly.entity_id
_entity_poly.type
_entity_poly.pdbx_seq_one_letter_code
_entity_poly.pdbx_strand_id
1 'polypeptide(L)'
;MPTPLVLTMEVSRASLLHAAVHGWRLAEHVRALDENGSLATHLPELKALQGLEHNPIHHPEGGVWEHVLLCVEASESDDPVTNLAILFHDIGKGVTRSYGDDGRVHYYGHESAGLPVFAGITERVGFTSEERRAIEFGMEMHMIGHKLDQLSGRKLLPLRSHPNWLTLFHVVKADEKVRMHLWDEPAFTARMLRVEELYVKAQAELERESRLSALIDGRRIMEARPELVGKEVGLVKEAIRNEIVTRDYQVTPEQVTAWILAWPAAPGSEEHPAA
;
A
#
# COMPACT_ATOMS: atom_id res chain seq x y z
N MET A 1 6.10 24.23 48.55
CA MET A 1 6.67 24.45 47.21
C MET A 1 5.50 24.58 46.25
N PRO A 2 5.29 25.72 45.57
CA PRO A 2 4.31 25.76 44.50
C PRO A 2 4.78 24.81 43.38
N THR A 3 3.92 23.88 42.98
CA THR A 3 4.12 23.07 41.78
C THR A 3 4.36 24.04 40.62
N PRO A 4 5.45 23.93 39.84
CA PRO A 4 5.63 24.81 38.70
C PRO A 4 4.40 24.69 37.81
N LEU A 5 3.82 25.83 37.42
CA LEU A 5 2.71 25.87 36.48
C LEU A 5 3.28 25.41 35.14
N VAL A 6 3.22 24.10 34.89
CA VAL A 6 3.57 23.54 33.58
C VAL A 6 2.51 24.07 32.62
N LEU A 7 2.90 25.02 31.78
CA LEU A 7 2.05 25.50 30.69
C LEU A 7 1.79 24.32 29.76
N THR A 8 0.62 23.70 29.89
CA THR A 8 0.17 22.63 29.02
C THR A 8 0.01 23.18 27.62
N MET A 9 0.72 22.61 26.65
CA MET A 9 0.54 22.93 25.24
C MET A 9 -0.70 22.21 24.73
N GLU A 10 -1.63 22.97 24.13
CA GLU A 10 -2.80 22.40 23.49
C GLU A 10 -2.39 21.60 22.23
N VAL A 11 -2.84 20.35 22.17
CA VAL A 11 -2.74 19.53 20.95
C VAL A 11 -4.08 19.56 20.24
N SER A 12 -4.11 20.18 19.07
CA SER A 12 -5.26 20.24 18.18
C SER A 12 -4.85 19.82 16.78
N ARG A 13 -5.82 19.52 15.92
CA ARG A 13 -5.57 19.29 14.48
C ARG A 13 -4.72 20.43 13.88
N ALA A 14 -5.04 21.68 14.20
CA ALA A 14 -4.35 22.84 13.65
C ALA A 14 -2.90 22.93 14.12
N SER A 15 -2.62 22.67 15.41
CA SER A 15 -1.25 22.72 15.92
C SER A 15 -0.39 21.59 15.35
N LEU A 16 -0.93 20.37 15.23
CA LEU A 16 -0.23 19.24 14.63
C LEU A 16 0.06 19.47 13.13
N LEU A 17 -0.92 19.91 12.35
CA LEU A 17 -0.70 20.21 10.92
C LEU A 17 0.30 21.35 10.72
N HIS A 18 0.25 22.37 11.57
CA HIS A 18 1.19 23.49 11.50
C HIS A 18 2.63 23.07 11.82
N ALA A 19 2.81 22.18 12.80
CA ALA A 19 4.11 21.58 13.10
C ALA A 19 4.57 20.64 11.97
N ALA A 20 3.64 19.92 11.35
CA ALA A 20 3.90 18.92 10.33
C ALA A 20 4.28 19.47 8.95
N VAL A 21 4.30 20.79 8.71
CA VAL A 21 4.75 21.37 7.43
C VAL A 21 6.15 20.88 7.05
N HIS A 22 7.04 20.72 8.04
CA HIS A 22 8.33 20.07 7.83
C HIS A 22 8.57 19.01 8.90
N GLY A 23 9.17 17.89 8.48
CA GLY A 23 9.45 16.76 9.36
C GLY A 23 10.23 17.14 10.64
N TRP A 24 11.37 17.81 10.50
CA TRP A 24 12.19 18.24 11.65
C TRP A 24 11.40 19.09 12.66
N ARG A 25 10.51 19.99 12.18
CA ARG A 25 9.67 20.84 13.02
C ARG A 25 8.61 20.03 13.77
N LEU A 26 8.06 18.99 13.14
CA LEU A 26 7.15 18.06 13.79
C LEU A 26 7.86 17.27 14.89
N ALA A 27 9.06 16.77 14.62
CA ALA A 27 9.86 16.07 15.61
C ALA A 27 10.19 16.96 16.82
N GLU A 28 10.62 18.21 16.60
CA GLU A 28 10.82 19.19 17.67
C GLU A 28 9.54 19.48 18.45
N HIS A 29 8.41 19.64 17.76
CA HIS A 29 7.13 19.87 18.41
C HIS A 29 6.74 18.70 19.32
N VAL A 30 6.88 17.45 18.85
CA VAL A 30 6.60 16.24 19.63
C VAL A 30 7.54 16.14 20.84
N ARG A 31 8.83 16.45 20.70
CA ARG A 31 9.78 16.52 21.83
C ARG A 31 9.37 17.58 22.84
N ALA A 32 8.99 18.78 22.40
CA ALA A 32 8.53 19.85 23.29
C ALA A 32 7.25 19.47 24.06
N LEU A 33 6.29 18.79 23.39
CA LEU A 33 5.11 18.23 24.05
C LEU A 33 5.49 17.20 25.12
N ASP A 34 6.53 16.40 24.90
CA ASP A 34 7.00 15.43 25.87
C ASP A 34 7.67 16.08 27.08
N GLU A 35 8.57 17.04 26.83
CA GLU A 35 9.33 17.76 27.85
C GLU A 35 8.43 18.51 28.84
N ASN A 36 7.32 19.07 28.35
CA ASN A 36 6.33 19.75 29.19
C ASN A 36 5.18 18.83 29.66
N GLY A 37 5.25 17.52 29.41
CA GLY A 37 4.25 16.55 29.86
C GLY A 37 2.90 16.58 29.12
N SER A 38 2.72 17.44 28.12
CA SER A 38 1.48 17.52 27.33
C SER A 38 1.28 16.28 26.46
N LEU A 39 2.36 15.63 26.00
CA LEU A 39 2.29 14.43 25.19
C LEU A 39 1.53 13.30 25.91
N ALA A 40 1.83 13.06 27.18
CA ALA A 40 1.16 12.03 27.98
C ALA A 40 -0.35 12.30 28.16
N THR A 41 -0.75 13.57 28.14
CA THR A 41 -2.15 13.97 28.30
C THR A 41 -2.93 13.86 26.99
N HIS A 42 -2.33 14.28 25.88
CA HIS A 42 -3.05 14.44 24.61
C HIS A 42 -2.83 13.28 23.61
N LEU A 43 -1.61 12.75 23.56
CA LEU A 43 -1.19 11.67 22.66
C LEU A 43 -0.49 10.55 23.48
N PRO A 44 -1.17 9.96 24.49
CA PRO A 44 -0.59 8.91 25.32
C PRO A 44 -0.12 7.69 24.51
N GLU A 45 -0.71 7.46 23.32
CA GLU A 45 -0.31 6.39 22.41
C GLU A 45 1.10 6.61 21.84
N LEU A 46 1.48 7.86 21.53
CA LEU A 46 2.87 8.19 21.14
C LEU A 46 3.80 8.08 22.33
N LYS A 47 3.37 8.55 23.51
CA LYS A 47 4.13 8.42 24.76
C LYS A 47 4.44 6.95 25.08
N ALA A 48 3.52 6.04 24.78
CA ALA A 48 3.67 4.61 25.01
C ALA A 48 4.77 3.95 24.16
N LEU A 49 5.28 4.62 23.11
CA LEU A 49 6.42 4.14 22.33
C LEU A 49 7.76 4.30 23.07
N GLN A 50 7.82 5.17 24.09
CA GLN A 50 9.03 5.36 24.87
C GLN A 50 9.40 4.13 25.69
N GLY A 51 10.68 3.73 25.61
CA GLY A 51 11.19 2.54 26.28
C GLY A 51 10.82 1.23 25.59
N LEU A 52 10.11 1.26 24.45
CA LEU A 52 9.96 0.09 23.61
C LEU A 52 11.25 -0.17 22.83
N GLU A 53 11.76 -1.38 22.92
CA GLU A 53 12.96 -1.82 22.20
C GLU A 53 12.63 -2.13 20.75
N HIS A 54 13.59 -1.92 19.85
CA HIS A 54 13.61 -2.60 18.55
C HIS A 54 14.64 -3.71 18.53
N ASN A 55 14.51 -4.61 17.55
CA ASN A 55 15.57 -5.55 17.24
C ASN A 55 16.76 -4.78 16.61
N PRO A 56 17.93 -4.71 17.27
CA PRO A 56 19.07 -3.90 16.80
C PRO A 56 19.67 -4.40 15.48
N ILE A 57 19.34 -5.62 15.03
CA ILE A 57 19.74 -6.13 13.72
C ILE A 57 19.01 -5.40 12.59
N HIS A 58 17.75 -5.01 12.82
CA HIS A 58 16.91 -4.32 11.83
C HIS A 58 16.84 -2.81 12.07
N HIS A 59 17.04 -2.39 13.32
CA HIS A 59 16.96 -1.00 13.76
C HIS A 59 18.19 -0.66 14.61
N PRO A 60 19.37 -0.51 14.00
CA PRO A 60 20.60 -0.13 14.73
C PRO A 60 20.54 1.27 15.36
N GLU A 61 19.57 2.10 14.98
CA GLU A 61 19.38 3.48 15.43
C GLU A 61 18.83 3.64 16.85
N GLY A 62 18.17 2.62 17.41
CA GLY A 62 17.64 2.68 18.79
C GLY A 62 16.28 2.03 18.97
N GLY A 63 15.53 2.51 19.97
CA GLY A 63 14.19 2.03 20.28
C GLY A 63 13.12 2.59 19.34
N VAL A 64 11.86 2.21 19.59
CA VAL A 64 10.74 2.59 18.74
C VAL A 64 10.53 4.11 18.73
N TRP A 65 10.64 4.75 19.89
CA TRP A 65 10.48 6.20 20.03
C TRP A 65 11.55 6.97 19.25
N GLU A 66 12.82 6.58 19.41
CA GLU A 66 13.94 7.21 18.71
C GLU A 66 13.79 7.03 17.20
N HIS A 67 13.43 5.81 16.76
CA HIS A 67 13.17 5.51 15.37
C HIS A 67 12.10 6.42 14.76
N VAL A 68 10.91 6.49 15.37
CA VAL A 68 9.80 7.30 14.84
C VAL A 68 10.18 8.79 14.73
N LEU A 69 10.85 9.35 15.74
CA LEU A 69 11.29 10.74 15.68
C LEU A 69 12.35 10.98 14.60
N LEU A 70 13.30 10.06 14.43
CA LEU A 70 14.29 10.12 13.35
C LEU A 70 13.62 10.03 11.98
N CYS A 71 12.62 9.17 11.80
CA CYS A 71 11.90 9.02 10.53
C CYS A 71 11.22 10.32 10.14
N VAL A 72 10.51 10.93 11.09
CA VAL A 72 9.84 12.21 10.88
C VAL A 72 10.87 13.31 10.58
N GLU A 73 11.97 13.38 11.32
CA GLU A 73 13.05 14.36 11.10
C GLU A 73 13.74 14.21 9.74
N ALA A 74 13.89 12.97 9.27
CA ALA A 74 14.48 12.64 7.96
C ALA A 74 13.51 12.77 6.78
N SER A 75 12.24 13.12 7.04
CA SER A 75 11.22 13.27 6.00
C SER A 75 11.61 14.33 4.97
N GLU A 76 11.37 13.99 3.71
CA GLU A 76 11.56 14.86 2.55
C GLU A 76 10.22 15.39 2.01
N SER A 77 9.13 15.20 2.74
CA SER A 77 7.80 15.67 2.35
C SER A 77 7.51 17.03 2.98
N ASP A 78 6.97 17.94 2.16
CA ASP A 78 6.37 19.20 2.63
C ASP A 78 4.84 19.08 2.84
N ASP A 79 4.27 17.87 2.69
CA ASP A 79 2.87 17.61 2.99
C ASP A 79 2.69 17.28 4.48
N PRO A 80 1.96 18.10 5.25
CA PRO A 80 1.71 17.86 6.67
C PRO A 80 1.07 16.50 6.96
N VAL A 81 0.18 16.04 6.09
CA VAL A 81 -0.54 14.78 6.29
C VAL A 81 0.42 13.60 6.15
N THR A 82 1.31 13.65 5.17
CA THR A 82 2.37 12.66 4.99
C THR A 82 3.36 12.65 6.17
N ASN A 83 3.75 13.80 6.69
CA ASN A 83 4.62 13.87 7.88
C ASN A 83 3.94 13.30 9.14
N LEU A 84 2.64 13.50 9.30
CA LEU A 84 1.86 12.84 10.34
C LEU A 84 1.75 11.32 10.11
N ALA A 85 1.62 10.87 8.86
CA ALA A 85 1.65 9.44 8.54
C ALA A 85 2.97 8.79 8.95
N ILE A 86 4.11 9.46 8.72
CA ILE A 86 5.43 9.02 9.19
C ILE A 86 5.47 8.96 10.72
N LEU A 87 4.94 9.98 11.42
CA LEU A 87 4.91 10.00 12.89
C LEU A 87 4.11 8.83 13.48
N PHE A 88 3.01 8.44 12.83
CA PHE A 88 2.10 7.42 13.37
C PHE A 88 2.29 6.02 12.78
N HIS A 89 3.16 5.82 11.78
CA HIS A 89 3.29 4.53 11.06
C HIS A 89 3.48 3.32 12.00
N ASP A 90 4.24 3.53 13.07
CA ASP A 90 4.64 2.51 14.04
C ASP A 90 3.80 2.51 15.34
N ILE A 91 2.75 3.31 15.44
CA ILE A 91 1.97 3.47 16.68
C ILE A 91 1.40 2.15 17.22
N GLY A 92 1.12 1.20 16.32
CA GLY A 92 0.64 -0.13 16.68
C GLY A 92 1.67 -0.98 17.44
N LYS A 93 2.95 -0.62 17.44
CA LYS A 93 3.98 -1.31 18.24
C LYS A 93 3.68 -1.25 19.73
N GLY A 94 3.03 -0.16 20.19
CA GLY A 94 2.58 0.00 21.57
C GLY A 94 1.59 -1.07 22.06
N VAL A 95 0.90 -1.78 21.15
CA VAL A 95 -0.11 -2.79 21.49
C VAL A 95 0.18 -4.19 20.93
N THR A 96 1.31 -4.38 20.26
CA THR A 96 1.67 -5.66 19.58
C THR A 96 2.99 -6.27 20.04
N ARG A 97 3.61 -5.71 21.09
CA ARG A 97 4.88 -6.23 21.61
C ARG A 97 4.76 -7.69 22.03
N SER A 98 5.65 -8.51 21.48
CA SER A 98 5.83 -9.91 21.84
C SER A 98 7.32 -10.24 21.86
N TYR A 99 7.69 -11.37 22.47
CA TYR A 99 9.07 -11.86 22.51
C TYR A 99 9.12 -13.25 21.89
N GLY A 100 10.10 -13.48 21.02
CA GLY A 100 10.40 -14.80 20.45
C GLY A 100 11.19 -15.68 21.42
N ASP A 101 11.32 -16.97 21.08
CA ASP A 101 12.10 -17.94 21.87
C ASP A 101 13.60 -17.58 21.99
N ASP A 102 14.10 -16.76 21.06
CA ASP A 102 15.46 -16.21 21.06
C ASP A 102 15.62 -14.94 21.92
N GLY A 103 14.56 -14.54 22.63
CA GLY A 103 14.52 -13.36 23.48
C GLY A 103 14.38 -12.05 22.70
N ARG A 104 14.23 -12.07 21.38
CA ARG A 104 14.10 -10.86 20.57
C ARG A 104 12.67 -10.35 20.56
N VAL A 105 12.54 -9.02 20.54
CA VAL A 105 11.25 -8.34 20.46
C VAL A 105 10.68 -8.40 19.04
N HIS A 106 9.37 -8.62 18.95
CA HIS A 106 8.60 -8.63 17.72
C HIS A 106 7.33 -7.79 17.87
N TYR A 107 6.89 -7.21 16.74
CA TYR A 107 5.69 -6.39 16.62
C TYR A 107 4.86 -6.87 15.42
N TYR A 108 4.45 -8.14 15.44
CA TYR A 108 3.73 -8.73 14.31
C TYR A 108 2.35 -8.08 14.14
N GLY A 109 2.05 -7.62 12.93
CA GLY A 109 0.76 -7.00 12.59
C GLY A 109 0.55 -5.60 13.18
N HIS A 110 1.62 -4.91 13.61
CA HIS A 110 1.51 -3.56 14.17
C HIS A 110 0.91 -2.55 13.19
N GLU A 111 1.14 -2.73 11.89
CA GLU A 111 0.59 -1.91 10.82
C GLU A 111 -0.95 -1.89 10.83
N SER A 112 -1.58 -3.04 11.10
CA SER A 112 -3.04 -3.16 11.20
C SER A 112 -3.55 -2.86 12.61
N ALA A 113 -2.81 -3.29 13.64
CA ALA A 113 -3.18 -3.03 15.04
C ALA A 113 -3.09 -1.55 15.42
N GLY A 114 -2.31 -0.75 14.69
CA GLY A 114 -2.22 0.69 14.85
C GLY A 114 -3.46 1.46 14.39
N LEU A 115 -4.29 0.90 13.50
CA LEU A 115 -5.50 1.56 12.99
C LEU A 115 -6.52 1.92 14.09
N PRO A 116 -6.96 0.99 14.96
CA PRO A 116 -7.86 1.34 16.06
C PRO A 116 -7.22 2.31 17.08
N VAL A 117 -5.90 2.25 17.26
CA VAL A 117 -5.15 3.17 18.12
C VAL A 117 -5.23 4.59 17.55
N PHE A 118 -4.97 4.74 16.25
CA PHE A 118 -5.03 6.03 15.56
C PHE A 118 -6.46 6.57 15.41
N ALA A 119 -7.46 5.70 15.32
CA ALA A 119 -8.86 6.11 15.36
C ALA A 119 -9.20 6.88 16.66
N GLY A 120 -8.71 6.40 17.81
CA GLY A 120 -8.88 7.10 19.09
C GLY A 120 -8.19 8.47 19.13
N ILE A 121 -7.02 8.60 18.50
CA ILE A 121 -6.34 9.90 18.33
C ILE A 121 -7.20 10.83 17.46
N THR A 122 -7.73 10.31 16.35
CA THR A 122 -8.54 11.07 15.40
C THR A 122 -9.79 11.65 16.06
N GLU A 123 -10.46 10.89 16.93
CA GLU A 123 -11.64 11.35 17.66
C GLU A 123 -11.33 12.54 18.59
N ARG A 124 -10.15 12.56 19.22
CA ARG A 124 -9.74 13.63 20.13
C ARG A 124 -9.18 14.86 19.40
N VAL A 125 -8.40 14.64 18.34
CA VAL A 125 -7.69 15.69 17.60
C VAL A 125 -8.58 16.34 16.54
N GLY A 126 -9.50 15.57 15.95
CA GLY A 126 -10.48 16.05 14.96
C GLY A 126 -9.97 16.09 13.51
N PHE A 127 -9.15 15.14 13.06
CA PHE A 127 -8.73 15.05 11.65
C PHE A 127 -9.92 14.93 10.69
N THR A 128 -9.80 15.49 9.49
CA THR A 128 -10.81 15.29 8.45
C THR A 128 -10.81 13.83 7.97
N SER A 129 -11.89 13.41 7.32
CA SER A 129 -11.96 12.07 6.75
C SER A 129 -10.89 11.81 5.69
N GLU A 130 -10.43 12.85 4.99
CA GLU A 130 -9.38 12.73 3.98
C GLU A 130 -8.00 12.57 4.62
N GLU A 131 -7.66 13.40 5.60
CA GLU A 131 -6.41 13.32 6.36
C GLU A 131 -6.27 11.97 7.04
N ARG A 132 -7.34 11.53 7.72
CA ARG A 132 -7.39 10.24 8.38
C ARG A 132 -7.08 9.11 7.40
N ARG A 133 -7.75 9.06 6.24
CA ARG A 133 -7.54 8.01 5.23
C ARG A 133 -6.13 8.00 4.67
N ALA A 134 -5.50 9.18 4.50
CA ALA A 134 -4.12 9.26 4.04
C ALA A 134 -3.13 8.75 5.08
N ILE A 135 -3.31 9.14 6.35
CA ILE A 135 -2.48 8.67 7.46
C ILE A 135 -2.65 7.16 7.65
N GLU A 136 -3.89 6.67 7.76
CA GLU A 136 -4.19 5.24 7.90
C GLU A 136 -3.61 4.42 6.73
N PHE A 137 -3.68 4.92 5.49
CA PHE A 137 -3.10 4.23 4.33
C PHE A 137 -1.57 4.11 4.45
N GLY A 138 -0.88 5.19 4.82
CA GLY A 138 0.57 5.16 5.05
C GLY A 138 0.94 4.18 6.16
N MET A 139 0.22 4.22 7.28
CA MET A 139 0.42 3.31 8.41
C MET A 139 0.16 1.85 8.04
N GLU A 140 -0.94 1.52 7.39
CA GLU A 140 -1.32 0.13 7.12
C GLU A 140 -0.41 -0.50 6.06
N MET A 141 -0.02 0.29 5.04
CA MET A 141 0.66 -0.24 3.87
C MET A 141 2.19 -0.21 3.97
N HIS A 142 2.80 0.46 4.95
CA HIS A 142 4.27 0.64 4.99
C HIS A 142 5.05 -0.70 4.99
N MET A 143 4.56 -1.73 5.69
CA MET A 143 5.19 -3.05 5.69
C MET A 143 5.17 -3.73 4.32
N ILE A 144 4.09 -3.57 3.55
CA ILE A 144 4.01 -3.99 2.14
C ILE A 144 4.91 -3.10 1.27
N GLY A 145 5.02 -1.82 1.63
CA GLY A 145 5.88 -0.82 1.02
C GLY A 145 7.33 -1.28 0.82
N HIS A 146 7.92 -1.94 1.82
CA HIS A 146 9.28 -2.50 1.72
C HIS A 146 9.44 -3.60 0.66
N LYS A 147 8.33 -4.18 0.18
CA LYS A 147 8.27 -5.34 -0.71
C LYS A 147 7.51 -5.06 -2.01
N LEU A 148 7.30 -3.78 -2.37
CA LEU A 148 6.52 -3.39 -3.53
C LEU A 148 7.04 -4.02 -4.85
N ASP A 149 8.36 -4.14 -4.99
CA ASP A 149 9.01 -4.73 -6.17
C ASP A 149 8.91 -6.27 -6.23
N GLN A 150 8.37 -6.89 -5.18
CA GLN A 150 8.09 -8.33 -5.09
C GLN A 150 6.61 -8.64 -5.37
N LEU A 151 5.76 -7.62 -5.49
CA LEU A 151 4.33 -7.80 -5.78
C LEU A 151 4.09 -8.16 -7.25
N SER A 152 3.04 -8.93 -7.49
CA SER A 152 2.53 -9.10 -8.85
C SER A 152 1.91 -7.80 -9.36
N GLY A 153 1.93 -7.59 -10.67
CA GLY A 153 1.31 -6.42 -11.31
C GLY A 153 -0.13 -6.18 -10.85
N ARG A 154 -0.93 -7.24 -10.73
CA ARG A 154 -2.31 -7.18 -10.23
C ARG A 154 -2.44 -6.61 -8.81
N LYS A 155 -1.50 -6.92 -7.91
CA LYS A 155 -1.49 -6.39 -6.53
C LYS A 155 -0.90 -4.99 -6.48
N LEU A 156 0.07 -4.69 -7.35
CA LEU A 156 0.74 -3.39 -7.38
C LEU A 156 -0.14 -2.28 -7.97
N LEU A 157 -0.91 -2.58 -9.03
CA LEU A 157 -1.82 -1.63 -9.69
C LEU A 157 -2.67 -0.81 -8.71
N PRO A 158 -3.49 -1.40 -7.83
CA PRO A 158 -4.33 -0.63 -6.91
C PRO A 158 -3.53 0.21 -5.91
N LEU A 159 -2.35 -0.27 -5.46
CA LEU A 159 -1.51 0.47 -4.52
C LEU A 159 -0.86 1.68 -5.19
N ARG A 160 -0.29 1.47 -6.39
CA ARG A 160 0.42 2.51 -7.12
C ARG A 160 -0.51 3.57 -7.72
N SER A 161 -1.73 3.18 -8.09
CA SER A 161 -2.79 4.10 -8.53
C SER A 161 -3.57 4.73 -7.38
N HIS A 162 -3.28 4.38 -6.12
CA HIS A 162 -3.98 4.95 -4.97
C HIS A 162 -3.68 6.45 -4.84
N PRO A 163 -4.66 7.31 -4.50
CA PRO A 163 -4.43 8.75 -4.35
C PRO A 163 -3.36 9.09 -3.30
N ASN A 164 -3.20 8.24 -2.28
CA ASN A 164 -2.21 8.41 -1.20
C ASN A 164 -0.90 7.66 -1.47
N TRP A 165 -0.59 7.32 -2.72
CA TRP A 165 0.66 6.64 -3.10
C TRP A 165 1.90 7.41 -2.62
N LEU A 166 1.93 8.73 -2.77
CA LEU A 166 3.07 9.54 -2.34
C LEU A 166 3.26 9.50 -0.81
N THR A 167 2.18 9.44 -0.04
CA THR A 167 2.25 9.24 1.41
C THR A 167 2.93 7.92 1.73
N LEU A 168 2.52 6.81 1.11
CA LEU A 168 3.17 5.52 1.30
C LEU A 168 4.65 5.55 0.90
N PHE A 169 4.98 6.15 -0.26
CA PHE A 169 6.36 6.30 -0.72
C PHE A 169 7.24 6.98 0.33
N HIS A 170 6.78 8.11 0.87
CA HIS A 170 7.52 8.88 1.86
C HIS A 170 7.63 8.17 3.21
N VAL A 171 6.57 7.48 3.65
CA VAL A 171 6.61 6.65 4.87
C VAL A 171 7.69 5.57 4.75
N VAL A 172 7.70 4.81 3.65
CA VAL A 172 8.68 3.74 3.42
C VAL A 172 10.09 4.28 3.31
N LYS A 173 10.27 5.41 2.61
CA LYS A 173 11.59 6.05 2.49
C LYS A 173 12.11 6.51 3.85
N ALA A 174 11.29 7.21 4.63
CA ALA A 174 11.67 7.72 5.94
C ALA A 174 12.04 6.60 6.91
N ASP A 175 11.22 5.54 6.96
CA ASP A 175 11.43 4.37 7.81
C ASP A 175 12.75 3.64 7.49
N GLU A 176 13.09 3.46 6.22
CA GLU A 176 14.36 2.81 5.85
C GLU A 176 15.58 3.72 6.01
N LYS A 177 15.44 5.02 5.72
CA LYS A 177 16.54 5.98 5.64
C LYS A 177 17.28 6.18 6.96
N VAL A 178 16.59 5.98 8.08
CA VAL A 178 17.17 6.22 9.41
C VAL A 178 17.92 5.02 9.97
N ARG A 179 17.90 3.87 9.28
CA ARG A 179 18.49 2.60 9.74
C ARG A 179 20.02 2.55 9.58
N MET A 180 20.68 3.69 9.74
CA MET A 180 22.14 3.88 9.73
C MET A 180 22.83 3.15 8.54
N HIS A 181 23.71 2.19 8.84
CA HIS A 181 24.48 1.44 7.87
C HIS A 181 23.65 0.46 7.02
N LEU A 182 22.38 0.25 7.35
CA LEU A 182 21.46 -0.55 6.54
C LEU A 182 20.80 0.27 5.42
N TRP A 183 20.87 1.60 5.47
CA TRP A 183 20.35 2.46 4.42
C TRP A 183 21.26 2.43 3.19
N ASP A 184 20.67 2.13 2.04
CA ASP A 184 21.31 2.14 0.73
C ASP A 184 20.39 2.89 -0.25
N GLU A 185 20.67 4.18 -0.47
CA GLU A 185 19.88 5.04 -1.34
C GLU A 185 19.87 4.59 -2.81
N PRO A 186 21.01 4.16 -3.42
CA PRO A 186 20.99 3.51 -4.73
C PRO A 186 20.07 2.28 -4.80
N ALA A 187 20.11 1.39 -3.81
CA ALA A 187 19.26 0.21 -3.77
C ALA A 187 17.77 0.57 -3.62
N PHE A 188 17.45 1.53 -2.75
CA PHE A 188 16.09 2.06 -2.63
C PHE A 188 15.60 2.63 -3.97
N THR A 189 16.42 3.44 -4.64
CA THR A 189 16.09 4.05 -5.92
C THR A 189 15.86 3.00 -7.00
N ALA A 190 16.74 2.00 -7.10
CA ALA A 190 16.59 0.89 -8.04
C ALA A 190 15.31 0.08 -7.77
N ARG A 191 14.97 -0.17 -6.50
CA ARG A 191 13.71 -0.81 -6.11
C ARG A 191 12.50 0.00 -6.60
N MET A 192 12.49 1.31 -6.39
CA MET A 192 11.38 2.16 -6.79
C MET A 192 11.25 2.29 -8.32
N LEU A 193 12.35 2.32 -9.06
CA LEU A 193 12.32 2.25 -10.53
C LEU A 193 11.72 0.94 -11.01
N ARG A 194 12.11 -0.18 -10.41
CA ARG A 194 11.52 -1.50 -10.71
C ARG A 194 10.02 -1.55 -10.43
N VAL A 195 9.56 -0.89 -9.36
CA VAL A 195 8.13 -0.75 -9.07
C VAL A 195 7.40 -0.01 -10.20
N GLU A 196 7.94 1.10 -10.70
CA GLU A 196 7.35 1.82 -11.85
C GLU A 196 7.31 0.97 -13.12
N GLU A 197 8.38 0.23 -13.42
CA GLU A 197 8.42 -0.69 -14.56
C GLU A 197 7.34 -1.78 -14.46
N LEU A 198 7.21 -2.42 -13.28
CA LEU A 198 6.18 -3.44 -13.03
C LEU A 198 4.78 -2.86 -13.15
N TYR A 199 4.57 -1.64 -12.66
CA TYR A 199 3.30 -0.93 -12.76
C TYR A 199 2.92 -0.62 -14.20
N VAL A 200 3.82 -0.03 -14.99
CA VAL A 200 3.59 0.28 -16.42
C VAL A 200 3.28 -0.99 -17.20
N LYS A 201 4.02 -2.07 -16.95
CA LYS A 201 3.76 -3.37 -17.56
C LYS A 201 2.37 -3.88 -17.19
N ALA A 202 2.00 -3.82 -15.92
CA ALA A 202 0.70 -4.29 -15.44
C ALA A 202 -0.47 -3.46 -16.02
N GLN A 203 -0.29 -2.15 -16.18
CA GLN A 203 -1.28 -1.29 -16.82
C GLN A 203 -1.48 -1.67 -18.29
N ALA A 204 -0.39 -1.86 -19.02
CA ALA A 204 -0.45 -2.30 -20.42
C ALA A 204 -1.11 -3.68 -20.56
N GLU A 205 -0.82 -4.62 -19.66
CA GLU A 205 -1.48 -5.93 -19.61
C GLU A 205 -2.99 -5.80 -19.35
N LEU A 206 -3.40 -4.99 -18.37
CA LEU A 206 -4.81 -4.74 -18.05
C LEU A 206 -5.55 -4.10 -19.24
N GLU A 207 -4.94 -3.13 -19.90
CA GLU A 207 -5.53 -2.49 -21.07
C GLU A 207 -5.71 -3.50 -22.22
N ARG A 208 -4.69 -4.33 -22.48
CA ARG A 208 -4.76 -5.41 -23.47
C ARG A 208 -5.86 -6.42 -23.15
N GLU A 209 -5.99 -6.84 -21.90
CA GLU A 209 -7.06 -7.74 -21.46
C GLU A 209 -8.45 -7.12 -21.61
N SER A 210 -8.58 -5.82 -21.33
CA SER A 210 -9.83 -5.07 -21.53
C SER A 210 -10.22 -5.01 -23.01
N ARG A 211 -9.28 -4.66 -23.90
CA ARG A 211 -9.50 -4.66 -25.36
C ARG A 211 -9.90 -6.05 -25.87
N LEU A 212 -9.22 -7.12 -25.42
CA LEU A 212 -9.58 -8.49 -25.77
C LEU A 212 -10.99 -8.85 -25.32
N SER A 213 -11.33 -8.53 -24.08
CA SER A 213 -12.64 -8.86 -23.51
C SER A 213 -13.78 -8.09 -24.18
N ALA A 214 -13.52 -6.89 -24.69
CA ALA A 214 -14.49 -6.12 -25.47
C ALA A 214 -14.75 -6.73 -26.85
N LEU A 215 -13.74 -7.37 -27.46
CA LEU A 215 -13.85 -8.03 -28.77
C LEU A 215 -14.45 -9.44 -28.66
N ILE A 216 -14.00 -10.21 -27.67
CA ILE A 216 -14.41 -11.60 -27.49
C ILE A 216 -14.52 -11.99 -26.01
N ASP A 217 -15.67 -12.53 -25.66
CA ASP A 217 -15.94 -13.17 -24.38
C ASP A 217 -16.75 -14.46 -24.59
N GLY A 218 -16.96 -15.21 -23.50
CA GLY A 218 -17.71 -16.46 -23.58
C GLY A 218 -19.18 -16.27 -23.96
N ARG A 219 -19.78 -15.13 -23.60
CA ARG A 219 -21.18 -14.84 -23.91
C ARG A 219 -21.36 -14.65 -25.41
N ARG A 220 -20.52 -13.82 -26.05
CA ARG A 220 -20.54 -13.62 -27.51
C ARG A 220 -20.37 -14.92 -28.28
N ILE A 221 -19.52 -15.82 -27.80
CA ILE A 221 -19.33 -17.15 -28.42
C ILE A 221 -20.61 -17.98 -28.31
N MET A 222 -21.19 -18.09 -27.12
CA MET A 222 -22.43 -18.86 -26.90
C MET A 222 -23.64 -18.24 -27.60
N GLU A 223 -23.70 -16.91 -27.76
CA GLU A 223 -24.75 -16.23 -28.52
C GLU A 223 -24.64 -16.53 -30.02
N ALA A 224 -23.43 -16.53 -30.58
CA ALA A 224 -23.19 -16.81 -31.99
C ALA A 224 -23.27 -18.32 -32.32
N ARG A 225 -22.91 -19.19 -31.36
CA ARG A 225 -22.83 -20.65 -31.50
C ARG A 225 -23.35 -21.33 -30.23
N PRO A 226 -24.68 -21.41 -30.03
CA PRO A 226 -25.29 -21.94 -28.79
C PRO A 226 -24.95 -23.41 -28.48
N GLU A 227 -24.54 -24.17 -29.49
CA GLU A 227 -24.12 -25.56 -29.32
C GLU A 227 -22.75 -25.71 -28.64
N LEU A 228 -21.91 -24.66 -28.65
CA LEU A 228 -20.61 -24.68 -27.98
C LEU A 228 -20.80 -24.41 -26.49
N VAL A 229 -20.32 -25.32 -25.65
CA VAL A 229 -20.44 -25.20 -24.19
C VAL A 229 -19.14 -25.52 -23.45
N GLY A 230 -18.99 -24.95 -22.26
CA GLY A 230 -17.92 -25.28 -21.33
C GLY A 230 -16.52 -25.19 -21.96
N LYS A 231 -15.84 -26.34 -22.06
CA LYS A 231 -14.45 -26.42 -22.55
C LYS A 231 -14.31 -25.96 -23.99
N GLU A 232 -15.29 -26.19 -24.85
CA GLU A 232 -15.24 -25.80 -26.26
C GLU A 232 -15.25 -24.28 -26.43
N VAL A 233 -16.11 -23.58 -25.68
CA VAL A 233 -16.10 -22.10 -25.61
C VAL A 233 -14.73 -21.58 -25.20
N GLY A 234 -14.07 -22.25 -24.24
CA GLY A 234 -12.71 -21.92 -23.82
C GLY A 234 -11.68 -22.05 -24.95
N LEU A 235 -11.75 -23.14 -25.74
CA LEU A 235 -10.85 -23.37 -26.88
C LEU A 235 -11.05 -22.32 -27.99
N VAL A 236 -12.31 -22.03 -28.34
CA VAL A 236 -12.65 -21.00 -29.34
C VAL A 236 -12.14 -19.64 -28.89
N LYS A 237 -12.42 -19.29 -27.63
CA LYS A 237 -11.97 -18.03 -27.02
C LYS A 237 -10.46 -17.89 -27.10
N GLU A 238 -9.71 -18.93 -26.75
CA GLU A 238 -8.25 -18.88 -26.76
C GLU A 238 -7.67 -18.77 -28.17
N ALA A 239 -8.17 -19.58 -29.11
CA ALA A 239 -7.71 -19.53 -30.50
C ALA A 239 -7.97 -18.17 -31.15
N ILE A 240 -9.16 -17.60 -30.94
CA ILE A 240 -9.49 -16.28 -31.48
C ILE A 240 -8.72 -15.18 -30.76
N ARG A 241 -8.50 -15.26 -29.43
CA ARG A 241 -7.62 -14.32 -28.72
C ARG A 241 -6.22 -14.30 -29.33
N ASN A 242 -5.66 -15.46 -29.66
CA ASN A 242 -4.37 -15.55 -30.33
C ASN A 242 -4.40 -14.89 -31.72
N GLU A 243 -5.45 -15.12 -32.49
CA GLU A 243 -5.65 -14.53 -33.82
C GLU A 243 -5.74 -12.99 -33.79
N ILE A 244 -6.40 -12.44 -32.76
CA ILE A 244 -6.48 -11.00 -32.49
C ILE A 244 -5.10 -10.44 -32.13
N VAL A 245 -4.35 -11.13 -31.26
CA VAL A 245 -3.01 -10.70 -30.83
C VAL A 245 -2.01 -10.74 -32.00
N THR A 246 -2.05 -11.76 -32.86
CA THR A 246 -1.19 -11.86 -34.05
C THR A 246 -1.43 -10.72 -35.05
N ARG A 247 -2.63 -10.11 -35.05
CA ARG A 247 -2.97 -8.94 -35.88
C ARG A 247 -2.78 -7.61 -35.17
N ASP A 248 -2.08 -7.59 -34.04
CA ASP A 248 -1.86 -6.38 -33.24
C ASP A 248 -3.16 -5.60 -32.99
N TYR A 249 -4.24 -6.31 -32.65
CA TYR A 249 -5.55 -5.73 -32.36
C TYR A 249 -6.21 -5.00 -33.54
N GLN A 250 -5.67 -5.07 -34.76
CA GLN A 250 -6.26 -4.49 -35.98
C GLN A 250 -7.36 -5.39 -36.54
N VAL A 251 -8.44 -5.55 -35.77
CA VAL A 251 -9.56 -6.43 -36.07
C VAL A 251 -10.89 -5.74 -35.79
N THR A 252 -11.93 -6.04 -36.56
CA THR A 252 -13.29 -5.54 -36.30
C THR A 252 -14.13 -6.58 -35.56
N PRO A 253 -15.16 -6.16 -34.80
CA PRO A 253 -16.11 -7.08 -34.16
C PRO A 253 -16.77 -8.06 -35.15
N GLU A 254 -17.00 -7.64 -36.39
CA GLU A 254 -17.58 -8.47 -37.45
C GLU A 254 -16.60 -9.56 -37.90
N GLN A 255 -15.31 -9.25 -38.01
CA GLN A 255 -14.27 -10.24 -38.30
C GLN A 255 -14.18 -11.29 -37.19
N VAL A 256 -14.21 -10.84 -35.93
CA VAL A 256 -14.22 -11.74 -34.76
C VAL A 256 -15.46 -12.64 -34.78
N THR A 257 -16.64 -12.08 -35.08
CA THR A 257 -17.89 -12.85 -35.20
C THR A 257 -17.79 -13.88 -36.32
N ALA A 258 -17.23 -13.51 -37.48
CA ALA A 258 -17.02 -14.42 -38.60
C ALA A 258 -16.08 -15.59 -38.21
N TRP A 259 -15.03 -15.33 -37.43
CA TRP A 259 -14.16 -16.39 -36.92
C TRP A 259 -14.87 -17.33 -35.94
N ILE A 260 -15.74 -16.82 -35.07
CA ILE A 260 -16.57 -17.64 -34.18
C ILE A 260 -17.49 -18.55 -35.01
N LEU A 261 -18.17 -17.99 -36.01
CA LEU A 261 -19.09 -18.74 -36.88
C LEU A 261 -18.37 -19.81 -37.71
N ALA A 262 -17.15 -19.52 -38.18
CA ALA A 262 -16.31 -20.44 -38.95
C ALA A 262 -15.60 -21.50 -38.11
N TRP A 263 -15.73 -21.49 -36.77
CA TRP A 263 -15.07 -22.47 -35.90
C TRP A 263 -15.52 -23.90 -36.23
N PRO A 264 -14.60 -24.84 -36.47
CA PRO A 264 -14.96 -26.20 -36.85
C PRO A 264 -15.76 -26.90 -35.74
N ALA A 265 -16.79 -27.65 -36.12
CA ALA A 265 -17.48 -28.54 -35.20
C ALA A 265 -16.49 -29.57 -34.64
N ALA A 266 -16.60 -29.91 -33.35
CA ALA A 266 -15.77 -30.95 -32.77
C ALA A 266 -15.92 -32.26 -33.58
N PRO A 267 -14.83 -32.98 -33.89
CA PRO A 267 -14.93 -34.29 -34.51
C PRO A 267 -15.56 -35.26 -33.50
N GLY A 268 -16.88 -35.46 -33.57
CA GLY A 268 -17.59 -36.33 -32.63
C GLY A 268 -19.09 -36.10 -32.48
N SER A 269 -19.84 -35.98 -33.57
CA SER A 269 -21.24 -36.39 -33.61
C SER A 269 -21.57 -36.97 -34.99
N GLU A 270 -20.80 -37.97 -35.41
CA GLU A 270 -21.35 -38.92 -36.38
C GLU A 270 -22.52 -39.60 -35.68
N GLU A 271 -23.73 -39.26 -36.11
CA GLU A 271 -24.91 -40.07 -35.87
C GLU A 271 -24.57 -41.50 -36.26
N HIS A 272 -24.50 -42.40 -35.29
CA HIS A 272 -24.61 -43.83 -35.59
C HIS A 272 -25.97 -44.01 -36.30
N PRO A 273 -26.01 -44.44 -37.57
CA PRO A 273 -27.27 -44.77 -38.20
C PRO A 273 -27.86 -45.94 -37.42
N ALA A 274 -29.05 -45.75 -36.88
CA ALA A 274 -29.83 -46.85 -36.34
C ALA A 274 -30.28 -47.75 -37.51
N ALA A 275 -29.64 -48.92 -37.65
CA ALA A 275 -30.21 -50.20 -38.07
C ALA A 275 -29.12 -51.27 -38.17
#